data_AF-D4YS05-F1
#
_entry.id   AF-D4YS05-F1
#
_cell.length_a   1.000
_cell.length_b   1.000
_cell.length_c   1.000
_cell.angle_alpha   90.00
_cell.angle_beta   90.00
_cell.angle_gamma   90.00
#
_symmetry.space_group_name_H-M   'P 1'
#
loop_
_entity.id
_entity.type
_entity.pdbx_description
1 polymer ?
#
loop_
_entity_poly.entity_id
_entity_poly.type
_entity_poly.pdbx_seq_one_letter_code
_entity_poly.pdbx_strand_id
1 'polypeptide(L)'
;MQYDDVYFVTTTNHPYFGGGFAILPSANIHSHHLDVVVVQKPSLHKFIRLFAKLLKDGSHVYDPHFHDIAGSKIDIVTSKLEYDQIDGEDQKKQKFKVAFQIDSFNLRQ
;
A
#
# COMPACT_ATOMS: atom_id res chain seq x y z
N MET A 1 -13.88 5.68 1.29
CA MET A 1 -13.18 6.09 2.53
C MET A 1 -12.34 7.32 2.19
N GLN A 2 -12.07 8.19 3.15
CA GLN A 2 -11.21 9.36 2.94
C GLN A 2 -10.15 9.38 4.04
N TYR A 3 -8.90 9.58 3.64
CA TYR A 3 -7.76 9.72 4.54
C TYR A 3 -7.08 11.06 4.25
N ASP A 4 -6.96 11.88 5.28
CA ASP A 4 -6.20 13.13 5.21
C ASP A 4 -4.75 12.89 5.66
N ASP A 5 -3.84 13.73 5.15
CA ASP A 5 -2.40 13.68 5.42
C ASP A 5 -1.81 12.27 5.36
N VAL A 6 -1.77 11.69 4.16
CA VAL A 6 -1.23 10.36 3.92
C VAL A 6 0.27 10.45 3.59
N TYR A 7 1.08 9.62 4.24
CA TYR A 7 2.52 9.53 3.94
C TYR A 7 2.76 8.61 2.74
N PHE A 8 1.98 7.53 2.63
CA PHE A 8 2.21 6.48 1.66
C PHE A 8 0.92 5.69 1.37
N VAL A 9 0.70 5.34 0.10
CA VAL A 9 -0.33 4.41 -0.35
C VAL A 9 0.30 3.40 -1.28
N THR A 10 -0.07 2.12 -1.14
CA THR A 10 0.24 1.10 -2.14
C THR A 10 -0.97 0.23 -2.40
N THR A 11 -0.96 -0.41 -3.56
CA THR A 11 -1.84 -1.52 -3.90
C THR A 11 -1.00 -2.77 -4.13
N THR A 12 -1.34 -3.87 -3.48
CA THR A 12 -0.58 -5.12 -3.60
C THR A 12 -1.47 -6.33 -3.38
N ASN A 13 -1.13 -7.46 -3.99
CA ASN A 13 -1.57 -8.79 -3.58
C ASN A 13 -0.39 -9.62 -3.02
N HIS A 14 0.80 -9.00 -2.93
CA HIS A 14 2.04 -9.61 -2.53
C HIS A 14 2.47 -9.06 -1.15
N PRO A 15 2.95 -9.92 -0.23
CA PRO A 15 3.25 -9.47 1.13
C PRO A 15 4.45 -8.53 1.26
N TYR A 16 5.29 -8.48 0.23
CA TYR A 16 6.58 -7.77 0.24
C TYR A 16 6.62 -6.61 -0.73
N PHE A 17 7.39 -5.58 -0.37
CA PHE A 17 7.94 -4.58 -1.27
C PHE A 17 9.29 -4.97 -1.84
N GLY A 18 9.73 -4.19 -2.84
CA GLY A 18 11.11 -4.19 -3.32
C GLY A 18 12.10 -4.09 -2.16
N GLY A 19 13.18 -4.86 -2.23
CA GLY A 19 14.18 -4.96 -1.16
C GLY A 19 13.86 -5.95 -0.03
N GLY A 20 12.75 -6.69 -0.11
CA GLY A 20 12.44 -7.80 0.80
C GLY A 20 11.71 -7.41 2.08
N PHE A 21 11.16 -6.20 2.17
CA PHE A 21 10.40 -5.73 3.33
C PHE A 21 8.95 -6.19 3.26
N ALA A 22 8.50 -6.97 4.26
CA ALA A 22 7.12 -7.46 4.34
C ALA A 22 6.18 -6.36 4.84
N ILE A 23 5.65 -5.52 3.94
CA ILE A 23 4.75 -4.44 4.35
C ILE A 23 3.37 -4.94 4.78
N LEU A 24 2.87 -6.00 4.14
CA LEU A 24 1.59 -6.59 4.48
C LEU A 24 1.74 -8.11 4.54
N PRO A 25 2.31 -8.67 5.62
CA PRO A 25 2.61 -10.10 5.71
C PRO A 25 1.41 -11.02 5.49
N SER A 26 0.18 -10.52 5.71
CA SER A 26 -1.08 -11.23 5.49
C SER A 26 -1.53 -11.27 4.04
N ALA A 27 -0.95 -10.48 3.14
CA ALA A 27 -1.33 -10.45 1.74
C ALA A 27 -1.08 -11.81 1.08
N ASN A 28 -1.99 -12.23 0.21
CA ASN A 28 -1.96 -13.53 -0.42
C ASN A 28 -2.16 -13.39 -1.93
N ILE A 29 -1.18 -13.84 -2.71
CA ILE A 29 -1.20 -13.77 -4.18
C ILE A 29 -2.34 -14.57 -4.82
N HIS A 30 -2.86 -15.55 -4.09
CA HIS A 30 -3.99 -16.38 -4.51
C HIS A 30 -5.33 -15.83 -4.01
N SER A 31 -5.31 -14.70 -3.29
CA SER A 31 -6.55 -14.01 -2.96
C SER A 31 -7.17 -13.42 -4.22
N HIS A 32 -8.48 -13.49 -4.34
CA HIS A 32 -9.22 -12.86 -5.44
C HIS A 32 -9.54 -11.39 -5.16
N HIS A 33 -8.66 -10.72 -4.38
CA HIS A 33 -8.76 -9.30 -4.05
C HIS A 33 -7.38 -8.63 -4.16
N LEU A 34 -7.40 -7.31 -4.19
CA LEU A 34 -6.23 -6.47 -4.10
C LEU A 34 -6.31 -5.75 -2.76
N ASP A 35 -5.18 -5.65 -2.07
CA ASP A 35 -5.08 -4.91 -0.82
C ASP A 35 -4.61 -3.48 -1.12
N VAL A 36 -5.22 -2.51 -0.45
CA VAL A 36 -4.77 -1.12 -0.41
C VAL A 36 -4.23 -0.87 0.98
N VAL A 37 -2.94 -0.60 1.08
CA VAL A 37 -2.32 -0.16 2.31
C VAL A 37 -2.23 1.35 2.31
N VAL A 38 -2.76 1.99 3.36
CA VAL A 38 -2.65 3.42 3.60
C VAL A 38 -1.90 3.66 4.90
N VAL A 39 -0.82 4.43 4.84
CA VAL A 39 -0.09 4.89 6.03
C VAL A 39 -0.34 6.38 6.20
N GLN A 40 -1.21 6.73 7.15
CA GLN A 40 -1.42 8.12 7.53
C GLN A 40 -0.14 8.70 8.13
N LYS A 41 0.15 9.96 7.82
CA LYS A 41 1.37 10.67 8.24
C LYS A 41 1.36 10.84 9.76
N PRO A 42 2.18 10.08 10.49
CA PRO A 42 2.28 10.27 11.92
C PRO A 42 3.36 11.34 12.20
N SER A 43 3.58 11.67 13.48
CA SER A 43 4.77 12.47 13.83
C SER A 43 6.05 11.68 13.52
N LEU A 44 7.18 12.39 13.32
CA LEU A 44 8.45 11.74 12.94
C LEU A 44 8.86 10.61 13.89
N HIS A 45 8.71 10.80 15.20
CA HIS A 45 9.02 9.75 16.19
C HIS A 45 8.10 8.51 16.06
N LYS A 46 6.81 8.73 15.78
CA LYS A 46 5.87 7.63 15.54
C LYS A 46 6.19 6.91 14.23
N PHE A 47 6.60 7.63 13.19
CA PHE A 47 7.06 7.04 11.93
C PHE A 47 8.28 6.14 12.16
N ILE A 48 9.30 6.62 12.87
CA ILE A 48 10.49 5.82 13.21
C ILE A 48 10.09 4.56 13.98
N ARG A 49 9.17 4.68 14.95
CA ARG A 49 8.66 3.52 15.70
C ARG A 49 7.92 2.53 14.79
N LEU A 50 7.08 3.01 13.88
CA LEU A 50 6.35 2.17 12.93
C LEU A 50 7.32 1.42 12.02
N PHE A 51 8.34 2.10 11.50
CA PHE A 51 9.38 1.49 10.68
C PHE A 51 10.23 0.47 11.48
N ALA A 52 10.55 0.76 12.74
CA ALA A 52 11.26 -0.19 13.59
C ALA A 52 10.47 -1.49 13.83
N LYS A 53 9.14 -1.39 14.02
CA LYS A 53 8.26 -2.57 14.14
C LYS A 53 8.23 -3.39 12.85
N LEU A 54 8.15 -2.73 11.70
CA LEU A 54 8.23 -3.38 10.38
C LEU A 54 9.48 -4.24 10.26
N LEU A 55 10.64 -3.70 10.63
CA LEU A 55 11.92 -4.42 10.53
C LEU A 55 12.10 -5.52 11.58
N LYS A 56 11.46 -5.38 12.75
CA LYS A 56 11.69 -6.29 13.88
C LYS A 56 10.79 -7.52 13.85
N ASP A 57 9.48 -7.32 13.71
CA ASP A 57 8.48 -8.37 13.96
C ASP A 57 7.20 -8.23 13.12
N GLY A 58 7.12 -7.22 12.24
CA GLY A 58 5.93 -7.00 11.41
C GLY A 58 4.72 -6.45 12.18
N SER A 59 4.87 -6.05 13.45
CA SER A 59 3.76 -5.50 14.25
C SER A 59 3.34 -4.08 13.88
N HIS A 60 3.93 -3.49 12.82
CA HIS A 60 3.54 -2.20 12.27
C HIS A 60 2.12 -2.22 11.71
N VAL A 61 1.63 -3.39 11.26
CA VAL A 61 0.27 -3.56 10.73
C VAL A 61 -0.83 -3.27 11.77
N TYR A 62 -0.49 -3.32 13.06
CA TYR A 62 -1.41 -3.01 14.16
C TYR A 62 -1.32 -1.56 14.64
N ASP A 63 -0.53 -0.70 13.98
CA ASP A 63 -0.44 0.71 14.32
C ASP A 63 -1.71 1.46 13.88
N PRO A 64 -2.27 2.39 14.69
CA PRO A 64 -3.48 3.12 14.30
C PRO A 64 -3.38 3.95 13.02
N HIS A 65 -2.16 4.22 12.53
CA HIS A 65 -1.95 4.96 11.28
C HIS A 65 -1.80 4.03 10.07
N PHE A 66 -1.74 2.70 10.29
CA PHE A 66 -1.69 1.70 9.24
C PHE A 66 -3.09 1.18 8.97
N HIS A 67 -3.53 1.29 7.73
CA HIS A 67 -4.85 0.82 7.29
C HIS A 67 -4.67 -0.17 6.14
N ASP A 68 -5.38 -1.29 6.22
CA ASP A 68 -5.43 -2.34 5.20
C ASP A 68 -6.88 -2.51 4.75
N ILE A 69 -7.10 -2.46 3.43
CA ILE A 69 -8.41 -2.54 2.80
C ILE A 69 -8.33 -3.50 1.60
N ALA A 70 -9.00 -4.64 1.72
CA ALA A 70 -9.16 -5.59 0.62
C ALA A 70 -10.36 -5.24 -0.27
N GLY A 71 -10.19 -5.33 -1.59
CA GLY A 71 -11.29 -5.11 -2.55
C GLY A 71 -11.07 -5.78 -3.90
N SER A 72 -12.16 -6.12 -4.60
CA SER A 72 -12.13 -6.59 -6.00
C SER A 72 -12.26 -5.46 -7.02
N LYS A 73 -12.75 -4.30 -6.57
CA LYS A 73 -12.85 -3.04 -7.32
C LYS A 73 -12.41 -1.89 -6.42
N ILE A 74 -11.42 -1.12 -6.85
CA ILE A 74 -10.78 -0.10 -6.03
C ILE A 74 -10.57 1.15 -6.86
N ASP A 75 -11.13 2.27 -6.39
CA ASP A 75 -10.91 3.59 -6.97
C ASP A 75 -10.03 4.44 -6.04
N ILE A 76 -8.88 4.89 -6.54
CA ILE A 76 -7.95 5.76 -5.82
C ILE A 76 -7.91 7.11 -6.52
N VAL A 77 -8.14 8.17 -5.73
CA VAL A 77 -8.11 9.56 -6.23
C VAL A 77 -7.25 10.41 -5.31
N THR A 78 -6.32 11.17 -5.88
CA THR A 78 -5.56 12.19 -5.14
C THR A 78 -6.09 13.59 -5.45
N SER A 79 -6.15 14.43 -4.42
CA SER A 79 -6.57 15.83 -4.56
C SER A 79 -5.42 16.74 -5.03
N LYS A 80 -4.17 16.32 -4.80
CA LYS A 80 -2.93 17.04 -5.10
C LYS A 80 -2.06 16.27 -6.10
N LEU A 81 -1.08 16.98 -6.67
CA LEU A 81 -0.03 16.38 -7.48
C LEU A 81 0.87 15.55 -6.57
N GLU A 82 1.03 14.27 -6.84
CA GLU A 82 1.84 13.31 -6.08
C GLU A 82 2.85 12.61 -6.99
N TYR A 83 3.87 12.01 -6.38
CA TYR A 83 4.77 11.07 -7.07
C TYR A 83 4.24 9.65 -6.93
N ASP A 84 4.53 8.82 -7.92
CA ASP A 84 4.24 7.40 -7.93
C ASP A 84 5.41 6.62 -8.54
N GLN A 85 5.38 5.32 -8.24
CA GLN A 85 6.21 4.33 -8.89
C GLN A 85 5.30 3.18 -9.30
N ILE A 86 5.47 2.72 -10.54
CA ILE A 86 4.76 1.57 -11.09
C ILE A 86 5.83 0.57 -11.48
N ASP A 87 5.82 -0.61 -10.87
CA ASP A 87 6.82 -1.68 -11.08
C ASP A 87 8.28 -1.22 -10.91
N GLY A 88 8.51 -0.23 -10.03
CA GLY A 88 9.83 0.33 -9.74
C GLY A 88 10.26 1.49 -10.66
N GLU A 89 9.43 1.87 -11.63
CA GLU A 89 9.69 3.01 -12.52
C GLU A 89 8.98 4.28 -12.03
N ASP A 90 9.73 5.36 -11.87
CA ASP A 90 9.21 6.68 -11.46
C ASP A 90 8.35 7.29 -12.56
N GLN A 91 7.17 7.82 -12.21
CA GLN A 91 6.41 8.66 -13.14
C GLN A 91 6.52 10.15 -12.80
N LYS A 92 6.04 10.97 -13.73
CA LYS A 92 5.95 12.42 -13.52
C LYS A 92 4.88 12.73 -12.48
N LYS A 93 5.18 13.72 -11.66
CA LYS A 93 4.27 14.21 -10.63
C LYS A 93 2.90 14.60 -11.22
N GLN A 94 1.83 13.96 -10.78
CA GLN A 94 0.49 14.16 -11.33
C GLN A 94 -0.62 13.91 -10.30
N LYS A 95 -1.86 14.28 -10.65
CA LYS A 95 -3.04 13.85 -9.89
C LYS A 95 -3.43 12.46 -10.36
N PHE A 96 -3.75 11.59 -9.43
CA PHE A 96 -4.15 10.23 -9.73
C PHE A 96 -5.66 10.08 -9.67
N LYS A 97 -6.19 9.38 -10.66
CA LYS A 97 -7.54 8.79 -10.66
C LYS A 97 -7.39 7.41 -11.27
N VAL A 98 -7.09 6.43 -10.43
CA VAL A 98 -6.78 5.05 -10.86
C VAL A 98 -7.90 4.14 -10.39
N ALA A 99 -8.36 3.28 -11.29
CA ALA A 99 -9.35 2.25 -11.01
C ALA A 99 -8.71 0.89 -11.22
N PHE A 100 -8.72 0.06 -10.19
CA PHE A 100 -8.30 -1.33 -10.26
C PHE A 100 -9.53 -2.22 -10.26
N GLN A 101 -9.55 -3.18 -11.17
CA GLN A 101 -10.53 -4.25 -11.18
C GLN A 101 -9.81 -5.56 -11.46
N ILE A 102 -10.06 -6.54 -10.60
CA ILE A 102 -9.54 -7.89 -10.82
C ILE A 102 -10.43 -8.59 -11.85
N ASP A 103 -9.82 -8.97 -12.98
CA ASP A 103 -10.51 -9.61 -14.10
C ASP A 103 -10.13 -11.10 -14.24
N SER A 104 -8.83 -11.42 -14.27
CA SER A 104 -8.36 -12.81 -14.31
C SER A 104 -6.97 -12.99 -13.68
N PHE A 105 -6.73 -14.18 -13.10
CA PHE A 105 -5.41 -14.57 -12.58
C PHE A 105 -4.78 -15.59 -13.53
N ASN A 106 -3.84 -15.14 -14.35
CA ASN A 106 -3.09 -16.01 -15.26
C ASN A 106 -1.75 -16.39 -14.62
N LEU A 107 -1.78 -17.30 -13.65
CA LEU A 107 -0.57 -17.84 -13.03
C LEU A 107 0.02 -18.90 -13.97
N ARG A 108 1.09 -18.55 -14.68
CA ARG A 108 1.92 -19.55 -15.38
C ARG A 108 2.88 -20.14 -14.35
N GLN A 109 2.63 -21.37 -13.94
CA GLN A 109 3.62 -22.19 -13.22
C GLN A 109 4.65 -22.71 -14.22
#